data_AF-A0A5J9T8V1-F1
#
_entry.id   AF-A0A5J9T8V1-F1
#
_cell.length_a   1.000
_cell.length_b   1.000
_cell.length_c   1.000
_cell.angle_alpha   90.00
_cell.angle_beta   90.00
_cell.angle_gamma   90.00
#
_symmetry.space_group_name_H-M   'P 1'
#
loop_
_entity.id
_entity.type
_entity.pdbx_description
1 polymer ?
#
loop_
_entity_poly.entity_id
_entity_poly.type
_entity_poly.pdbx_seq_one_letter_code
_entity_poly.pdbx_strand_id
1 'polypeptide(L)'
;MGKAAASVLALALCVLLAAEALHAAPCNPSALSPCAGALVGGLVTRGCCVQLRAQQGCLCQYARNPAYSGYVNGPIAQNVARSCGLPRMKC
;
A
#
# COMPACT_ATOMS: atom_id res chain seq x y z
N MET A 1 19.57 31.19 -25.50
CA MET A 1 18.30 31.19 -24.74
C MET A 1 17.72 29.79 -24.46
N GLY A 2 18.39 28.68 -24.84
CA GLY A 2 17.82 27.32 -24.73
C GLY A 2 18.09 26.53 -23.43
N LYS A 3 19.02 26.97 -22.56
CA LYS A 3 19.39 26.19 -21.35
C LYS A 3 18.40 26.37 -20.19
N ALA A 4 17.84 27.58 -20.04
CA ALA A 4 16.89 27.88 -18.97
C ALA A 4 15.54 27.15 -19.14
N ALA A 5 15.05 27.03 -20.38
CA ALA A 5 13.80 26.33 -20.67
C ALA A 5 13.89 24.82 -20.37
N ALA A 6 15.04 24.20 -20.66
CA ALA A 6 15.27 22.78 -20.36
C ALA A 6 15.32 22.49 -18.86
N SER A 7 15.93 23.39 -18.07
CA SER A 7 16.00 23.25 -16.61
C SER A 7 14.63 23.39 -15.94
N VAL A 8 13.79 24.31 -16.40
CA VAL A 8 12.43 24.51 -15.88
C VAL A 8 11.53 23.32 -16.19
N LEU A 9 11.66 22.74 -17.40
CA LEU A 9 10.89 21.55 -17.79
C LEU A 9 11.30 20.31 -16.98
N ALA A 10 12.59 20.13 -16.71
CA ALA A 10 13.10 19.03 -15.90
C ALA A 10 12.65 19.12 -14.43
N LEU A 11 12.67 20.33 -13.84
CA LEU A 11 12.14 20.54 -12.49
C LEU A 11 10.62 20.31 -12.43
N ALA A 12 9.87 20.76 -13.43
CA ALA A 12 8.44 20.55 -13.49
C ALA A 12 8.10 19.05 -13.54
N LEU A 13 8.79 18.26 -14.38
CA LEU A 13 8.63 16.80 -14.41
C LEU A 13 8.97 16.15 -13.06
N CYS A 14 10.06 16.55 -12.40
CA CYS A 14 10.39 16.01 -11.07
C CYS A 14 9.34 16.32 -10.00
N VAL A 15 8.70 17.49 -10.04
CA VAL A 15 7.62 17.86 -9.09
C VAL A 15 6.35 17.07 -9.38
N LEU A 16 6.02 16.81 -10.64
CA LEU A 16 4.89 15.94 -11.01
C LEU A 16 5.13 14.50 -10.55
N LEU A 17 6.34 13.95 -10.67
CA LEU A 17 6.66 12.60 -10.17
C LEU A 17 6.71 12.49 -8.63
N ALA A 18 6.82 13.59 -7.90
CA ALA A 18 6.82 13.60 -6.44
C ALA A 18 5.41 13.74 -5.84
N ALA A 19 4.42 14.14 -6.65
CA ALA A 19 3.02 14.29 -6.23
C ALA A 19 2.33 12.95 -5.95
N GLU A 20 2.94 11.82 -6.35
CA GLU A 20 2.50 10.46 -6.05
C GLU A 20 2.77 10.05 -4.58
N ALA A 21 3.35 10.93 -3.77
CA ALA A 21 3.39 10.75 -2.31
C ALA A 21 2.01 11.11 -1.74
N LEU A 22 1.01 10.31 -2.10
CA LEU A 22 -0.28 10.26 -1.43
C LEU A 22 -0.03 10.30 0.07
N HIS A 23 -0.84 11.09 0.75
CA HIS A 23 -0.92 11.33 2.19
C HIS A 23 -1.21 10.05 3.01
N ALA A 24 -0.59 8.93 2.67
CA ALA A 24 -0.67 7.68 3.37
C ALA A 24 -0.24 7.95 4.81
N ALA A 25 -1.11 7.56 5.75
CA ALA A 25 -0.69 7.35 7.12
C ALA A 25 0.66 6.60 7.06
N PRO A 26 1.66 7.01 7.86
CA PRO A 26 2.98 6.40 7.80
C PRO A 26 2.80 4.89 7.81
N CYS A 27 3.36 4.20 6.81
CA CYS A 27 3.11 2.78 6.58
C CYS A 27 3.40 2.02 7.88
N ASN A 28 2.36 1.66 8.61
CA ASN A 28 2.46 1.09 9.94
C ASN A 28 1.80 -0.29 9.95
N PRO A 29 2.59 -1.38 9.91
CA PRO A 29 2.04 -2.73 9.93
C PRO A 29 1.28 -3.02 11.24
N SER A 30 1.61 -2.35 12.34
CA SER A 30 0.89 -2.51 13.61
C SER A 30 -0.54 -1.97 13.55
N ALA A 31 -0.84 -1.02 12.66
CA ALA A 31 -2.21 -0.56 12.42
C ALA A 31 -3.08 -1.61 11.70
N LEU A 32 -2.49 -2.68 11.14
CA LEU A 32 -3.19 -3.85 10.62
C LEU A 32 -3.43 -4.95 11.68
N SER A 33 -3.07 -4.73 12.94
CA SER A 33 -3.43 -5.62 14.06
C SER A 33 -4.89 -6.08 14.10
N PRO A 34 -5.93 -5.27 13.77
CA PRO A 34 -7.31 -5.78 13.69
C PRO A 34 -7.54 -6.84 12.61
N CYS A 35 -6.60 -7.01 11.67
CA CYS A 35 -6.62 -8.06 10.65
C CYS A 35 -5.88 -9.34 11.09
N ALA A 36 -5.18 -9.34 12.23
CA ALA A 36 -4.38 -10.50 12.67
C ALA A 36 -5.23 -11.78 12.80
N GLY A 37 -6.44 -11.65 13.35
CA GLY A 37 -7.39 -12.77 13.43
C GLY A 37 -7.78 -13.32 12.05
N ALA A 38 -7.92 -12.46 11.04
CA ALA A 38 -8.24 -12.88 9.68
C ALA A 38 -7.05 -13.56 8.97
N LEU A 39 -5.81 -13.17 9.30
CA LEU A 39 -4.61 -13.80 8.76
C LEU A 39 -4.37 -15.23 9.26
N VAL A 40 -4.95 -15.60 10.41
CA VAL A 40 -4.90 -16.98 10.95
C VAL A 40 -6.16 -17.81 10.62
N GLY A 41 -7.01 -17.34 9.71
CA GLY A 41 -8.22 -18.05 9.27
C GLY A 41 -9.51 -17.65 10.00
N GLY A 42 -9.49 -16.58 10.80
CA GLY A 42 -10.66 -16.01 11.45
C GLY A 42 -11.47 -15.07 10.54
N LEU A 43 -12.48 -14.43 11.14
CA LEU A 43 -13.38 -13.51 10.43
C LEU A 43 -12.69 -12.17 10.12
N VAL A 44 -12.95 -11.65 8.92
CA VAL A 44 -12.53 -10.31 8.51
C VAL A 44 -13.45 -9.27 9.15
N THR A 45 -12.91 -8.43 10.02
CA THR A 45 -13.69 -7.39 10.72
C THR A 45 -13.81 -6.12 9.88
N ARG A 46 -14.84 -5.31 10.14
CA ARG A 46 -14.99 -4.00 9.49
C ARG A 46 -13.80 -3.08 9.79
N GLY A 47 -13.28 -3.11 11.02
CA GLY A 47 -12.11 -2.34 11.44
C GLY A 47 -10.85 -2.74 10.67
N CYS A 48 -10.65 -4.04 10.42
CA CYS A 48 -9.59 -4.52 9.55
C CYS A 48 -9.68 -3.89 8.15
N CYS A 49 -10.86 -3.91 7.52
CA CYS A 49 -11.01 -3.36 6.17
C CYS A 49 -10.80 -1.84 6.09
N VAL A 50 -11.20 -1.09 7.12
CA VAL A 50 -10.95 0.36 7.18
C VAL A 50 -9.44 0.63 7.19
N GLN A 51 -8.69 -0.06 8.05
CA GLN A 51 -7.23 0.10 8.14
C GLN A 51 -6.51 -0.40 6.89
N LEU A 52 -6.94 -1.53 6.33
CA LEU A 52 -6.34 -2.10 5.14
C LEU A 52 -6.51 -1.21 3.90
N ARG A 53 -7.68 -0.58 3.74
CA ARG A 53 -7.90 0.41 2.66
C ARG A 53 -7.13 1.70 2.90
N ALA A 54 -7.06 2.19 4.13
CA ALA A 54 -6.27 3.38 4.46
C ALA A 54 -4.79 3.20 4.13
N GLN A 55 -4.28 1.97 4.19
CA GLN A 55 -2.89 1.63 3.89
C GLN A 55 -2.70 0.99 2.50
N GLN A 56 -3.66 1.11 1.59
CA GLN A 56 -3.60 0.46 0.28
C GLN A 56 -2.31 0.80 -0.50
N GLY A 57 -1.82 2.05 -0.42
CA GLY A 57 -0.55 2.47 -1.04
C GLY A 57 0.70 1.83 -0.41
N CYS A 58 0.62 1.38 0.84
CA CYS A 58 1.72 0.72 1.56
C CYS A 58 1.76 -0.80 1.33
N LEU A 59 0.65 -1.41 0.88
CA LEU A 59 0.54 -2.86 0.76
C LEU A 59 1.62 -3.46 -0.14
N CYS A 60 1.99 -2.77 -1.22
CA CYS A 60 3.06 -3.22 -2.09
C CYS A 60 4.45 -3.11 -1.47
N GLN A 61 4.70 -2.15 -0.58
CA GLN A 61 5.94 -2.15 0.19
C GLN A 61 6.00 -3.36 1.12
N TYR A 62 4.89 -3.72 1.77
CA TYR A 62 4.86 -4.92 2.62
C TYR A 62 5.02 -6.20 1.81
N ALA A 63 4.41 -6.28 0.62
CA ALA A 63 4.56 -7.42 -0.29
C ALA A 63 6.01 -7.60 -0.78
N ARG A 64 6.77 -6.50 -0.93
CA ARG A 64 8.18 -6.52 -1.38
C ARG A 64 9.17 -6.70 -0.23
N ASN A 65 8.78 -6.38 0.99
CA ASN A 65 9.64 -6.55 2.16
C ASN A 65 9.77 -8.06 2.48
N PRO A 66 10.98 -8.65 2.47
CA PRO A 66 11.17 -10.08 2.70
C PRO A 66 10.68 -10.56 4.08
N ALA A 67 10.61 -9.67 5.08
CA ALA A 67 10.08 -10.01 6.40
C ALA A 67 8.54 -10.21 6.39
N TYR A 68 7.84 -9.57 5.45
CA TYR A 68 6.37 -9.56 5.39
C TYR A 68 5.80 -10.25 4.14
N SER A 69 6.61 -10.42 3.09
CA SER A 69 6.18 -10.92 1.79
C SER A 69 5.51 -12.29 1.86
N GLY A 70 6.01 -13.20 2.71
CA GLY A 70 5.41 -14.51 2.92
C GLY A 70 3.97 -14.45 3.48
N TYR A 71 3.70 -13.46 4.33
CA TYR A 71 2.37 -13.26 4.90
C TYR A 71 1.43 -12.52 3.94
N VAL A 72 1.92 -11.45 3.31
CA VAL A 72 1.11 -10.56 2.47
C VAL A 72 0.80 -11.15 1.09
N ASN A 73 1.72 -11.90 0.50
CA ASN A 73 1.51 -12.55 -0.80
C ASN A 73 0.77 -13.89 -0.68
N GLY A 74 0.63 -14.42 0.54
CA GLY A 74 -0.05 -15.68 0.81
C GLY A 74 -1.55 -15.66 0.44
N PRO A 75 -2.16 -16.84 0.24
CA PRO A 75 -3.55 -16.95 -0.18
C PRO A 75 -4.52 -16.33 0.84
N ILE A 76 -4.22 -16.42 2.14
CA ILE A 76 -5.06 -15.85 3.20
C ILE A 76 -5.11 -14.33 3.09
N ALA A 77 -3.95 -13.65 3.01
CA ALA A 77 -3.91 -12.20 2.89
C ALA A 77 -4.61 -11.70 1.61
N GLN A 78 -4.47 -12.42 0.49
CA GLN A 78 -5.22 -12.10 -0.73
C GLN A 78 -6.74 -12.27 -0.55
N ASN A 79 -7.17 -13.25 0.25
CA ASN A 79 -8.58 -13.45 0.57
C ASN A 79 -9.12 -12.35 1.51
N VAL A 80 -8.33 -11.91 2.49
CA VAL A 80 -8.66 -10.77 3.35
C VAL A 80 -8.82 -9.49 2.51
N ALA A 81 -7.88 -9.23 1.60
CA ALA A 81 -7.95 -8.09 0.70
C ALA A 81 -9.23 -8.12 -0.17
N ARG A 82 -9.54 -9.27 -0.78
CA ARG A 82 -10.78 -9.46 -1.54
C ARG A 82 -12.03 -9.24 -0.69
N SER A 83 -12.06 -9.77 0.53
CA SER A 83 -13.18 -9.61 1.46
C SER A 83 -13.41 -8.14 1.83
N CYS A 84 -12.34 -7.35 1.84
CA CYS A 84 -12.40 -5.90 2.08
C CYS A 84 -12.71 -5.06 0.83
N GLY A 85 -12.89 -5.68 -0.34
CA GLY A 85 -13.16 -5.02 -1.61
C GLY A 85 -11.92 -4.44 -2.30
N LEU A 86 -10.72 -4.88 -1.90
CA LEU A 86 -9.48 -4.47 -2.55
C LEU A 86 -9.22 -5.34 -3.79
N PRO A 87 -8.66 -4.77 -4.87
CA PRO A 87 -8.23 -5.55 -6.01
C PRO A 87 -7.15 -6.55 -5.60
N ARG A 88 -6.94 -7.59 -6.41
CA ARG A 88 -5.77 -8.48 -6.26
C ARG A 88 -4.53 -7.59 -6.22
N MET A 89 -3.80 -7.64 -5.11
CA MET A 89 -2.52 -6.95 -4.96
C MET A 89 -1.54 -7.50 -5.98
N LYS A 90 -1.37 -6.80 -7.10
CA LYS A 90 -0.28 -6.99 -8.05
C LYS A 90 0.77 -5.94 -7.71
N CYS A 91 1.76 -6.37 -6.95
CA CYS A 91 2.92 -5.60 -6.54
C CYS A 91 4.17 -6.29 -7.12
#